data_AF-A0A2U8X977-F1
#
_entry.id   AF-A0A2U8X977-F1
#
_cell.length_a   1.000
_cell.length_b   1.000
_cell.length_c   1.000
_cell.angle_alpha   90.00
_cell.angle_beta   90.00
_cell.angle_gamma   90.00
#
_symmetry.space_group_name_H-M   'P 1'
#
loop_
_entity.id
_entity.type
_entity.pdbx_description
1 polymer ?
#
loop_
_entity_poly.entity_id
_entity_poly.type
_entity_poly.pdbx_seq_one_letter_code
_entity_poly.pdbx_strand_id
1 'polypeptide(L)'
;MKVLNGLDLAGQRITSLGDPSGATDAASKQYVDNVARGLYWKQPVRAASTGNISVSAPGTTLDGVTLAANDRILLKNQTTGSENGLYVWTGGSTALTRTNDADSGAELNPGTAVTVTEGTTNADKVFMVISDAAVTIGTTATTWAQFGGGQTYTGSNGVQLSGSNFSGVAAAGGGLTVGASGFSIDTSVVTRKVSGTLGNGTLTTIAVTHSLGTQDVQVSLRDASTNAFVLTDWVATDVNTVTFSFATAPASGAYRWTIEG
;
A
#
# COMPACT_ATOMS: atom_id res chain seq x y z
N MET A 1 -26.57 -47.30 -16.89
CA MET A 1 -27.25 -47.64 -15.64
C MET A 1 -27.69 -46.35 -14.97
N LYS A 2 -28.95 -46.20 -14.56
CA LYS A 2 -29.41 -45.01 -13.84
C LYS A 2 -29.49 -45.36 -12.36
N VAL A 3 -28.78 -44.61 -11.51
CA VAL A 3 -28.85 -44.75 -10.05
C VAL A 3 -29.75 -43.63 -9.53
N LEU A 4 -30.83 -44.00 -8.84
CA LEU A 4 -31.90 -43.05 -8.48
C LEU A 4 -31.82 -42.57 -7.02
N ASN A 5 -31.16 -43.34 -6.14
CA ASN A 5 -31.15 -43.10 -4.69
C ASN A 5 -29.72 -43.06 -4.10
N GLY A 6 -28.73 -42.66 -4.91
CA GLY A 6 -27.31 -42.69 -4.51
C GLY A 6 -26.65 -44.06 -4.68
N LEU A 7 -25.31 -44.07 -4.71
CA LEU A 7 -24.48 -45.27 -4.85
C LEU A 7 -23.52 -45.35 -3.66
N ASP A 8 -23.67 -46.37 -2.82
CA ASP A 8 -22.68 -46.74 -1.80
C ASP A 8 -21.73 -47.80 -2.38
N LEU A 9 -20.43 -47.50 -2.35
CA LEU A 9 -19.38 -48.38 -2.88
C LEU A 9 -18.80 -49.34 -1.84
N ALA A 10 -19.19 -49.25 -0.56
CA ALA A 10 -18.64 -50.09 0.51
C ALA A 10 -17.09 -50.16 0.50
N GLY A 11 -16.43 -49.02 0.26
CA GLY A 11 -14.97 -48.89 0.20
C GLY A 11 -14.29 -49.35 -1.11
N GLN A 12 -15.06 -49.75 -2.12
CA GLN A 12 -14.53 -50.11 -3.44
C GLN A 12 -14.11 -48.86 -4.26
N ARG A 13 -13.18 -49.06 -5.20
CA ARG A 13 -12.67 -47.98 -6.07
C ARG A 13 -13.45 -47.91 -7.38
N ILE A 14 -13.71 -46.69 -7.87
CA ILE A 14 -14.12 -46.45 -9.26
C ILE A 14 -12.84 -46.35 -10.11
N THR A 15 -12.68 -47.25 -11.08
CA THR A 15 -11.53 -47.25 -12.00
C THR A 15 -11.93 -46.65 -13.35
N SER A 16 -10.94 -46.10 -14.08
CA SER A 16 -11.12 -45.53 -15.42
C SER A 16 -12.15 -44.39 -15.50
N LEU A 17 -12.25 -43.57 -14.45
CA LEU A 17 -13.07 -42.36 -14.44
C LEU A 17 -12.40 -41.28 -15.29
N GLY A 18 -13.08 -40.83 -16.35
CA GLY A 18 -12.61 -39.72 -17.20
C GLY A 18 -12.69 -38.36 -16.50
N ASP A 19 -12.11 -37.34 -17.12
CA ASP A 19 -12.14 -35.99 -16.58
C ASP A 19 -13.57 -35.40 -16.62
N PRO A 20 -14.00 -34.71 -15.53
CA PRO A 20 -15.32 -34.09 -15.47
C PRO A 20 -15.46 -32.94 -16.49
N SER A 21 -16.64 -32.82 -17.09
CA SER A 21 -16.98 -31.79 -18.08
C SER A 21 -18.22 -30.96 -17.70
N GLY A 22 -19.11 -31.51 -16.87
CA GLY A 22 -20.26 -30.86 -16.28
C GLY A 22 -20.08 -30.55 -14.79
N ALA A 23 -20.83 -29.59 -14.28
CA ALA A 23 -20.73 -29.12 -12.89
C ALA A 23 -21.11 -30.17 -11.83
N THR A 24 -21.77 -31.26 -12.22
CA THR A 24 -22.22 -32.34 -11.33
C THR A 24 -21.47 -33.65 -11.57
N ASP A 25 -20.42 -33.64 -12.39
CA ASP A 25 -19.63 -34.83 -12.68
C ASP A 25 -18.77 -35.22 -11.48
N ALA A 26 -18.53 -36.52 -11.31
CA ALA A 26 -17.54 -37.00 -10.35
C ALA A 26 -16.12 -36.67 -10.84
N ALA A 27 -15.28 -36.14 -9.96
CA ALA A 27 -13.90 -35.82 -10.30
C ALA A 27 -12.95 -36.97 -9.94
N SER A 28 -12.05 -37.34 -10.86
CA SER A 28 -10.94 -38.24 -10.54
C SER A 28 -9.95 -37.53 -9.59
N LYS A 29 -9.24 -38.30 -8.75
CA LYS A 29 -8.20 -37.72 -7.89
C LYS A 29 -7.16 -36.96 -8.72
N GLN A 30 -6.75 -37.53 -9.87
CA GLN A 30 -5.81 -36.92 -10.79
C GLN A 30 -6.32 -35.57 -11.32
N TYR A 31 -7.60 -35.44 -11.65
CA TYR A 31 -8.19 -34.17 -12.06
C TYR A 31 -8.12 -33.13 -10.94
N VAL A 32 -8.52 -33.50 -9.71
CA VAL A 32 -8.47 -32.60 -8.55
C VAL A 32 -7.03 -32.16 -8.26
N ASP A 33 -6.09 -33.11 -8.27
CA ASP A 33 -4.66 -32.84 -8.10
C ASP A 33 -4.14 -31.91 -9.22
N ASN A 34 -4.60 -32.10 -10.46
CA ASN A 34 -4.24 -31.28 -11.62
C ASN A 34 -4.79 -29.84 -11.53
N VAL A 35 -6.02 -29.66 -11.05
CA VAL A 35 -6.61 -28.34 -10.78
C VAL A 35 -5.88 -27.65 -9.63
N ALA A 36 -5.41 -28.41 -8.64
CA ALA A 36 -4.58 -27.90 -7.55
C ALA A 36 -3.09 -27.68 -7.93
N ARG A 37 -2.68 -27.91 -9.19
CA ARG A 37 -1.27 -27.81 -9.59
C ARG A 37 -0.75 -26.39 -9.40
N GLY A 38 0.27 -26.29 -8.53
CA GLY A 38 0.96 -25.06 -8.19
C GLY A 38 0.73 -24.58 -6.77
N LEU A 39 -0.23 -25.16 -6.03
CA LEU A 39 -0.47 -24.82 -4.62
C LEU A 39 -0.61 -26.08 -3.76
N TYR A 40 0.40 -26.35 -2.94
CA TYR A 40 0.45 -27.54 -2.08
C TYR A 40 0.18 -27.16 -0.62
N TRP A 41 -1.08 -27.26 -0.19
CA TRP A 41 -1.48 -26.89 1.17
C TRP A 41 -0.96 -27.88 2.21
N LYS A 42 -0.43 -27.35 3.31
CA LYS A 42 0.00 -28.08 4.51
C LYS A 42 -0.95 -27.83 5.68
N GLN A 43 -0.86 -28.69 6.70
CA GLN A 43 -1.60 -28.44 7.93
C GLN A 43 -1.17 -27.08 8.52
N PRO A 44 -2.12 -26.30 9.08
CA PRO A 44 -1.83 -24.99 9.64
C PRO A 44 -0.71 -25.03 10.67
N VAL A 45 -0.01 -23.90 10.79
CA VAL A 45 0.95 -23.65 11.87
C VAL A 45 0.35 -22.67 12.86
N ARG A 46 0.70 -22.84 14.12
CA ARG A 46 0.26 -21.97 15.20
C ARG A 46 0.91 -20.60 15.12
N ALA A 47 2.21 -20.53 14.86
CA ALA A 47 2.94 -19.26 14.75
C ALA A 47 4.01 -19.32 13.64
N ALA A 48 4.43 -18.15 13.15
CA ALA A 48 5.50 -18.00 12.17
C ALA A 48 6.58 -17.02 12.62
N SER A 49 7.84 -17.33 12.31
CA SER A 49 8.99 -16.52 12.72
C SER A 49 8.94 -15.09 12.15
N THR A 50 9.21 -14.10 13.00
CA THR A 50 9.42 -12.67 12.63
C THR A 50 10.90 -12.31 12.48
N GLY A 51 11.81 -13.23 12.82
CA GLY A 51 13.25 -13.09 12.71
C GLY A 51 13.95 -14.44 12.86
N ASN A 52 15.28 -14.43 12.83
CA ASN A 52 16.10 -15.63 13.00
C ASN A 52 15.94 -16.23 14.40
N ILE A 53 15.82 -17.56 14.50
CA ILE A 53 15.81 -18.28 15.78
C ILE A 53 16.72 -19.50 15.72
N SER A 54 17.27 -19.92 16.87
CA SER A 54 18.08 -21.14 16.92
C SER A 54 17.21 -22.39 16.77
N VAL A 55 17.45 -23.20 15.74
CA VAL A 55 16.73 -24.47 15.52
C VAL A 55 17.02 -25.47 16.64
N SER A 56 18.21 -25.42 17.26
CA SER A 56 18.61 -26.33 18.34
C SER A 56 18.08 -25.91 19.72
N ALA A 57 17.71 -24.63 19.89
CA ALA A 57 17.20 -24.07 21.15
C ALA A 57 16.34 -22.82 20.86
N PRO A 58 15.06 -22.99 20.48
CA PRO A 58 14.26 -21.95 19.87
C PRO A 58 13.63 -20.93 20.85
N GLY A 59 13.84 -21.07 22.16
CA GLY A 59 13.21 -20.22 23.19
C GLY A 59 11.82 -20.71 23.58
N THR A 60 10.97 -19.92 24.22
CA THR A 60 9.61 -20.35 24.64
C THR A 60 8.48 -19.69 23.85
N THR A 61 8.80 -18.70 23.03
CA THR A 61 7.82 -17.89 22.32
C THR A 61 8.20 -17.66 20.86
N LEU A 62 7.21 -17.53 19.98
CA LEU A 62 7.37 -17.11 18.59
C LEU A 62 6.26 -16.13 18.21
N ASP A 63 6.61 -14.96 17.69
CA ASP A 63 5.64 -13.90 17.32
C ASP A 63 4.63 -13.53 18.44
N GLY A 64 5.11 -13.53 19.69
CA GLY A 64 4.30 -13.25 20.88
C GLY A 64 3.47 -14.44 21.39
N VAL A 65 3.46 -15.58 20.70
CA VAL A 65 2.77 -16.81 21.11
C VAL A 65 3.70 -17.65 21.99
N THR A 66 3.24 -18.04 23.18
CA THR A 66 3.95 -19.06 24.00
C THR A 66 3.66 -20.45 23.46
N LEU A 67 4.71 -21.18 23.08
CA LEU A 67 4.60 -22.47 22.40
C LEU A 67 4.83 -23.65 23.34
N ALA A 68 4.06 -24.71 23.12
CA ALA A 68 4.15 -25.98 23.83
C ALA A 68 4.67 -27.09 22.91
N ALA A 69 5.10 -28.20 23.51
CA ALA A 69 5.50 -29.37 22.73
C ALA A 69 4.35 -29.83 21.80
N ASN A 70 4.70 -30.21 20.58
CA ASN A 70 3.82 -30.58 19.46
C ASN A 70 3.16 -29.41 18.71
N ASP A 71 3.38 -28.16 19.10
CA ASP A 71 2.90 -27.02 18.30
C ASP A 71 3.63 -26.97 16.95
N ARG A 72 2.87 -26.79 15.86
CA ARG A 72 3.43 -26.61 14.51
C ARG A 72 3.80 -25.15 14.30
N ILE A 73 4.97 -24.88 13.73
CA ILE A 73 5.45 -23.54 13.45
C ILE A 73 6.07 -23.42 12.07
N LEU A 74 6.04 -22.22 11.50
CA LEU A 74 6.76 -21.87 10.29
C LEU A 74 8.02 -21.06 10.63
N LEU A 75 9.19 -21.59 10.25
CA LEU A 75 10.43 -20.84 10.21
C LEU A 75 10.64 -20.34 8.79
N LYS A 76 10.53 -19.03 8.59
CA LYS A 76 10.67 -18.36 7.29
C LYS A 76 11.76 -17.30 7.25
N ASN A 77 12.37 -16.98 8.40
CA ASN A 77 13.26 -15.84 8.57
C ASN A 77 14.65 -16.26 9.10
N GLN A 78 15.09 -17.47 8.75
CA GLN A 78 16.41 -17.96 9.15
C GLN A 78 17.53 -17.32 8.32
N THR A 79 18.67 -17.10 8.97
CA THR A 79 19.92 -16.65 8.33
C THR A 79 20.45 -17.75 7.42
N THR A 80 20.41 -19.00 7.89
CA THR A 80 20.67 -20.18 7.07
C THR A 80 19.38 -20.57 6.36
N GLY A 81 19.19 -20.13 5.12
CA GLY A 81 17.93 -20.33 4.40
C GLY A 81 17.50 -21.80 4.22
N SER A 82 18.40 -22.77 4.34
CA SER A 82 18.05 -24.21 4.30
C SER A 82 17.35 -24.70 5.56
N GLU A 83 17.40 -23.92 6.65
CA GLU A 83 16.65 -24.14 7.90
C GLU A 83 15.22 -23.58 7.84
N ASN A 84 14.86 -22.81 6.81
CA ASN A 84 13.47 -22.42 6.61
C ASN A 84 12.61 -23.65 6.29
N GLY A 85 11.41 -23.70 6.86
CA GLY A 85 10.47 -24.81 6.71
C GLY A 85 9.45 -24.90 7.84
N LEU A 86 8.69 -25.99 7.83
CA LEU A 86 7.70 -26.30 8.86
C LEU A 86 8.32 -27.21 9.93
N TYR A 87 8.11 -26.85 11.18
CA TYR A 87 8.69 -27.55 12.33
C TYR A 87 7.64 -27.85 13.39
N VAL A 88 7.88 -28.93 14.13
CA VAL A 88 7.23 -29.24 15.39
C VAL A 88 8.07 -28.69 16.52
N TRP A 89 7.45 -27.91 17.39
CA TRP A 89 8.04 -27.44 18.63
C TRP A 89 8.22 -28.60 19.60
N THR A 90 9.44 -28.88 20.03
CA THR A 90 9.77 -30.00 20.91
C THR A 90 10.09 -29.55 22.33
N GLY A 91 10.39 -28.26 22.52
CA GLY A 91 10.77 -27.66 23.79
C GLY A 91 11.72 -26.49 23.57
N GLY A 92 11.77 -25.54 24.51
CA GLY A 92 12.49 -24.29 24.26
C GLY A 92 14.02 -24.36 24.26
N SER A 93 14.56 -25.46 24.78
CA SER A 93 16.00 -25.77 24.78
C SER A 93 16.28 -27.10 24.06
N THR A 94 15.34 -27.54 23.22
CA THR A 94 15.42 -28.80 22.48
C THR A 94 15.36 -28.51 21.00
N ALA A 95 16.12 -29.29 20.21
CA ALA A 95 16.14 -29.11 18.77
C ALA A 95 14.74 -29.36 18.17
N LEU A 96 14.32 -28.44 17.32
CA LEU A 96 13.11 -28.57 16.53
C LEU A 96 13.23 -29.73 15.55
N THR A 97 12.12 -30.40 15.30
CA THR A 97 12.02 -31.46 14.29
C THR A 97 11.13 -30.97 13.15
N ARG A 98 11.43 -31.33 11.90
CA ARG A 98 10.52 -30.99 10.79
C ARG A 98 9.18 -31.69 10.95
N THR A 99 8.11 -31.08 10.45
CA THR A 99 6.81 -31.74 10.46
C THR A 99 6.79 -32.89 9.45
N ASN A 100 6.05 -33.96 9.76
CA ASN A 100 5.97 -35.15 8.91
C ASN A 100 5.42 -34.89 7.50
N ASP A 101 4.71 -33.78 7.29
CA ASP A 101 4.18 -33.38 5.99
C ASP A 101 5.12 -32.42 5.24
N ALA A 102 6.33 -32.16 5.75
CA ALA A 102 7.34 -31.28 5.14
C ALA A 102 8.78 -31.68 5.55
N ASP A 103 9.02 -32.96 5.78
CA ASP A 103 10.34 -33.50 6.16
C ASP A 103 11.12 -34.07 4.97
N SER A 104 10.52 -34.12 3.79
CA SER A 104 11.17 -34.50 2.53
C SER A 104 11.09 -33.41 1.45
N GLY A 105 12.03 -33.46 0.50
CA GLY A 105 12.09 -32.51 -0.61
C GLY A 105 10.84 -32.54 -1.51
N ALA A 106 10.28 -33.73 -1.71
CA ALA A 106 9.08 -33.93 -2.51
C ALA A 106 7.81 -33.36 -1.85
N GLU A 107 7.86 -33.05 -0.57
CA GLU A 107 6.74 -32.47 0.19
C GLU A 107 6.85 -30.95 0.33
N LEU A 108 8.04 -30.38 0.16
CA LEU A 108 8.28 -28.93 0.26
C LEU A 108 8.59 -28.31 -1.12
N ASN A 109 7.74 -28.61 -2.11
CA ASN A 109 7.88 -28.09 -3.47
C ASN A 109 7.63 -26.57 -3.55
N PRO A 110 8.12 -25.89 -4.60
CA PRO A 110 7.66 -24.56 -4.96
C PRO A 110 6.12 -24.52 -5.03
N GLY A 111 5.51 -23.51 -4.40
CA GLY A 111 4.05 -23.44 -4.24
C GLY A 111 3.50 -24.13 -2.99
N THR A 112 4.34 -24.71 -2.13
CA THR A 112 3.88 -25.22 -0.82
C THR A 112 3.39 -24.07 0.03
N ALA A 113 2.15 -24.15 0.53
CA ALA A 113 1.49 -23.09 1.27
C ALA A 113 0.99 -23.54 2.64
N VAL A 114 1.01 -22.63 3.60
CA VAL A 114 0.54 -22.87 4.97
C VAL A 114 -0.15 -21.62 5.53
N THR A 115 -1.22 -21.84 6.29
CA THR A 115 -1.90 -20.79 7.05
C THR A 115 -1.33 -20.69 8.46
N VAL A 116 -1.18 -19.47 8.97
CA VAL A 116 -0.75 -19.16 10.35
C VAL A 116 -1.97 -18.77 11.18
N THR A 117 -2.19 -19.41 12.33
CA THR A 117 -3.43 -19.21 13.12
C THR A 117 -3.29 -18.24 14.29
N GLU A 118 -2.08 -18.00 14.80
CA GLU A 118 -1.81 -17.10 15.93
C GLU A 118 -0.52 -16.29 15.70
N GLY A 119 -0.37 -15.19 16.43
CA GLY A 119 0.78 -14.29 16.33
C GLY A 119 0.39 -12.82 16.40
N THR A 120 1.34 -11.97 16.74
CA THR A 120 1.14 -10.51 16.72
C THR A 120 1.29 -9.96 15.30
N THR A 121 2.27 -10.48 14.55
CA THR A 121 2.64 -9.98 13.23
C THR A 121 2.10 -10.85 12.11
N ASN A 122 2.07 -12.16 12.31
CA ASN A 122 1.83 -13.15 11.27
C ASN A 122 0.50 -13.90 11.39
N ALA A 123 -0.34 -13.61 12.39
CA ALA A 123 -1.67 -14.21 12.49
C ALA A 123 -2.50 -13.98 11.22
N ASP A 124 -3.32 -14.97 10.89
CA ASP A 124 -4.27 -14.98 9.77
C ASP A 124 -3.66 -14.78 8.38
N LYS A 125 -2.33 -14.90 8.25
CA LYS A 125 -1.62 -14.86 6.97
C LYS A 125 -1.41 -16.25 6.40
N VAL A 126 -1.33 -16.32 5.08
CA VAL A 126 -0.85 -17.49 4.35
C VAL A 126 0.56 -17.22 3.85
N PHE A 127 1.48 -18.17 4.03
CA PHE A 127 2.81 -18.11 3.43
C PHE A 127 3.00 -19.25 2.44
N MET A 128 3.75 -18.98 1.38
CA MET A 128 4.05 -19.92 0.30
C MET A 128 5.54 -19.95 -0.02
N VAL A 129 6.06 -21.14 -0.32
CA VAL A 129 7.42 -21.32 -0.88
C VAL A 129 7.45 -20.73 -2.28
N ILE A 130 8.33 -19.73 -2.48
CA ILE A 130 8.51 -19.01 -3.75
C ILE A 130 9.89 -19.25 -4.40
N SER A 131 10.74 -20.07 -3.80
CA SER A 131 11.99 -20.49 -4.45
C SER A 131 11.69 -21.44 -5.61
N ASP A 132 12.33 -21.24 -6.77
CA ASP A 132 12.00 -21.96 -8.01
C ASP A 132 12.62 -23.37 -8.12
N ALA A 133 13.66 -23.65 -7.34
CA ALA A 133 14.41 -24.91 -7.43
C ALA A 133 13.77 -26.03 -6.59
N ALA A 134 14.00 -27.28 -7.01
CA ALA A 134 13.66 -28.44 -6.20
C ALA A 134 14.38 -28.38 -4.84
N VAL A 135 13.65 -28.68 -3.77
CA VAL A 135 14.16 -28.57 -2.40
C VAL A 135 14.81 -29.86 -1.97
N THR A 136 16.08 -29.79 -1.54
CA THR A 136 16.74 -30.84 -0.77
C THR A 136 16.85 -30.38 0.68
N ILE A 137 16.27 -31.16 1.60
CA ILE A 137 16.22 -30.86 3.03
C ILE A 137 17.63 -30.68 3.60
N GLY A 138 17.85 -29.62 4.36
CA GLY A 138 19.15 -29.27 4.96
C GLY A 138 20.15 -28.60 4.01
N THR A 139 19.93 -28.66 2.69
CA THR A 139 20.86 -28.15 1.69
C THR A 139 20.31 -26.96 0.90
N THR A 140 19.12 -27.10 0.32
CA THR A 140 18.51 -26.04 -0.50
C THR A 140 17.91 -24.97 0.40
N ALA A 141 18.28 -23.71 0.16
CA ALA A 141 17.63 -22.59 0.82
C ALA A 141 16.19 -22.42 0.30
N THR A 142 15.21 -22.35 1.22
CA THR A 142 13.82 -22.09 0.86
C THR A 142 13.42 -20.66 1.22
N THR A 143 12.74 -20.00 0.29
CA THR A 143 12.23 -18.63 0.50
C THR A 143 10.71 -18.69 0.61
N TRP A 144 10.17 -18.10 1.67
CA TRP A 144 8.72 -18.03 1.90
C TRP A 144 8.25 -16.58 1.79
N ALA A 145 7.17 -16.37 1.04
CA ALA A 145 6.50 -15.07 0.92
C ALA A 145 5.02 -15.19 1.27
N GLN A 146 4.38 -14.09 1.66
CA GLN A 146 2.96 -14.09 1.94
C GLN A 146 2.17 -14.35 0.65
N PHE A 147 1.31 -15.37 0.66
CA PHE A 147 0.39 -15.65 -0.43
C PHE A 147 -0.84 -14.75 -0.29
N GLY A 148 -1.21 -14.05 -1.38
CA GLY A 148 -2.37 -13.14 -1.38
C GLY A 148 -2.21 -11.89 -0.52
N GLY A 149 -1.03 -11.63 0.04
CA GLY A 149 -0.71 -10.33 0.65
C GLY A 149 -0.48 -9.31 -0.45
N GLY A 150 -1.29 -8.24 -0.50
CA GLY A 150 -0.95 -7.08 -1.33
C GLY A 150 0.43 -6.55 -0.94
N GLN A 151 1.12 -5.91 -1.88
CA GLN A 151 2.42 -5.28 -1.60
C GLN A 151 2.29 -4.35 -0.39
N THR A 152 3.16 -4.51 0.62
CA THR A 152 3.25 -3.55 1.72
C THR A 152 3.72 -2.22 1.14
N TYR A 153 2.83 -1.24 1.06
CA TYR A 153 3.20 0.12 0.71
C TYR A 153 3.70 0.85 1.95
N THR A 154 4.66 1.75 1.76
CA THR A 154 5.12 2.64 2.82
C THR A 154 4.93 4.08 2.38
N GLY A 155 4.29 4.90 3.21
CA GLY A 155 4.33 6.34 3.03
C GLY A 155 5.73 6.89 3.36
N SER A 156 6.16 7.92 2.64
CA SER A 156 7.36 8.69 2.93
C SER A 156 7.21 10.11 2.40
N ASN A 157 7.99 11.05 2.96
CA ASN A 157 8.17 12.43 2.48
C ASN A 157 6.87 13.12 2.00
N GLY A 158 5.95 13.41 2.92
CA GLY A 158 4.72 14.15 2.62
C GLY A 158 3.52 13.29 2.23
N VAL A 159 3.69 11.96 2.16
CA VAL A 159 2.59 11.00 2.06
C VAL A 159 2.71 9.99 3.20
N GLN A 160 1.61 9.72 3.90
CA GLN A 160 1.53 8.69 4.93
C GLN A 160 0.49 7.63 4.55
N LEU A 161 0.77 6.38 4.92
CA LEU A 161 -0.20 5.28 4.86
C LEU A 161 -0.82 5.11 6.25
N SER A 162 -2.14 5.29 6.34
CA SER A 162 -2.91 5.05 7.56
C SER A 162 -3.91 3.92 7.32
N GLY A 163 -3.64 2.76 7.91
CA GLY A 163 -4.35 1.53 7.57
C GLY A 163 -4.17 1.19 6.09
N SER A 164 -5.25 1.26 5.31
CA SER A 164 -5.24 1.03 3.86
C SER A 164 -5.34 2.32 3.03
N ASN A 165 -5.37 3.51 3.68
CA ASN A 165 -5.55 4.78 2.99
C ASN A 165 -4.24 5.57 2.90
N PHE A 166 -3.96 6.16 1.73
CA PHE A 166 -2.91 7.15 1.59
C PHE A 166 -3.46 8.55 1.87
N SER A 167 -2.73 9.31 2.66
CA SER A 167 -3.04 10.72 2.92
C SER A 167 -1.79 11.58 2.82
N GLY A 168 -1.97 12.85 2.47
CA GLY A 168 -0.89 13.82 2.53
C GLY A 168 -0.52 14.19 3.96
N VAL A 169 0.74 14.57 4.16
CA VAL A 169 1.21 15.19 5.40
C VAL A 169 1.80 16.54 5.03
N ALA A 170 1.14 17.61 5.49
CA ALA A 170 1.68 18.96 5.41
C ALA A 170 2.73 19.16 6.51
N ALA A 171 3.90 19.68 6.15
CA ALA A 171 4.84 20.19 7.13
C ALA A 171 4.27 21.46 7.77
N ALA A 172 4.42 21.62 9.09
CA ALA A 172 4.00 22.82 9.79
C ALA A 172 4.72 24.05 9.20
N GLY A 173 3.95 25.08 8.79
CA GLY A 173 4.50 26.27 8.13
C GLY A 173 5.04 26.03 6.71
N GLY A 174 4.79 24.87 6.09
CA GLY A 174 5.29 24.51 4.76
C GLY A 174 4.47 25.09 3.60
N GLY A 175 3.46 25.90 3.85
CA GLY A 175 2.62 26.53 2.81
C GLY A 175 1.57 25.62 2.17
N LEU A 176 1.48 24.37 2.62
CA LEU A 176 0.49 23.39 2.20
C LEU A 176 -0.38 23.00 3.39
N THR A 177 -1.67 22.80 3.15
CA THR A 177 -2.61 22.18 4.09
C THR A 177 -3.19 20.92 3.45
N VAL A 178 -3.46 19.91 4.29
CA VAL A 178 -4.12 18.67 3.89
C VAL A 178 -5.38 18.52 4.74
N GLY A 179 -6.53 18.47 4.08
CA GLY A 179 -7.83 18.32 4.73
C GLY A 179 -8.71 17.29 4.04
N ALA A 180 -9.97 17.17 4.48
CA ALA A 180 -10.93 16.22 3.92
C ALA A 180 -11.19 16.41 2.41
N SER A 181 -11.02 17.63 1.91
CA SER A 181 -11.19 17.99 0.49
C SER A 181 -9.90 17.86 -0.33
N GLY A 182 -8.81 17.35 0.26
CA GLY A 182 -7.52 17.15 -0.41
C GLY A 182 -6.46 18.18 -0.02
N PHE A 183 -5.58 18.49 -0.97
CA PHE A 183 -4.46 19.42 -0.81
C PHE A 183 -4.88 20.85 -1.15
N SER A 184 -4.52 21.80 -0.30
CA SER A 184 -4.75 23.24 -0.53
C SER A 184 -3.53 24.06 -0.12
N ILE A 185 -3.38 25.25 -0.72
CA ILE A 185 -2.35 26.21 -0.32
C ILE A 185 -2.75 26.90 0.98
N ASP A 186 -1.82 26.98 1.93
CA ASP A 186 -1.96 27.84 3.10
C ASP A 186 -1.65 29.29 2.73
N THR A 187 -2.70 30.10 2.56
CA THR A 187 -2.57 31.50 2.17
C THR A 187 -2.08 32.40 3.30
N SER A 188 -1.93 31.88 4.53
CA SER A 188 -1.25 32.62 5.61
C SER A 188 0.28 32.59 5.49
N VAL A 189 0.80 31.65 4.69
CA VAL A 189 2.25 31.46 4.49
C VAL A 189 2.66 31.75 3.05
N VAL A 190 1.85 31.33 2.08
CA VAL A 190 2.17 31.44 0.64
C VAL A 190 1.39 32.59 0.03
N THR A 191 2.13 33.57 -0.49
CA THR A 191 1.59 34.67 -1.30
C THR A 191 1.07 34.14 -2.63
N ARG A 192 -0.14 34.56 -3.01
CA ARG A 192 -0.73 34.29 -4.31
C ARG A 192 -0.64 35.54 -5.19
N LYS A 193 -0.64 35.33 -6.50
CA LYS A 193 -0.56 36.41 -7.49
C LYS A 193 -1.83 36.45 -8.34
N VAL A 194 -2.38 37.63 -8.53
CA VAL A 194 -3.47 37.90 -9.47
C VAL A 194 -3.05 39.04 -10.39
N SER A 195 -3.42 38.95 -11.67
CA SER A 195 -3.08 39.96 -12.67
C SER A 195 -4.25 40.20 -13.60
N GLY A 196 -4.29 41.37 -14.21
CA GLY A 196 -5.31 41.73 -15.20
C GLY A 196 -4.91 42.95 -16.03
N THR A 197 -5.81 43.38 -16.88
CA THR A 197 -5.67 44.64 -17.65
C THR A 197 -6.38 45.78 -16.93
N LEU A 198 -5.95 47.00 -17.22
CA LEU A 198 -6.48 48.23 -16.63
C LEU A 198 -6.55 49.32 -17.69
N GLY A 199 -7.59 50.14 -17.57
CA GLY A 199 -7.91 51.23 -18.49
C GLY A 199 -9.21 50.96 -19.21
N ASN A 200 -10.09 51.95 -19.20
CA ASN A 200 -11.41 51.91 -19.82
C ASN A 200 -11.67 53.13 -20.71
N GLY A 201 -10.69 54.02 -20.87
CA GLY A 201 -10.78 55.23 -21.68
C GLY A 201 -11.69 56.33 -21.12
N THR A 202 -12.23 56.19 -19.90
CA THR A 202 -13.24 57.12 -19.37
C THR A 202 -12.98 57.54 -17.92
N LEU A 203 -12.68 56.60 -17.03
CA LEU A 203 -12.51 56.88 -15.61
C LEU A 203 -11.04 57.15 -15.28
N THR A 204 -10.81 58.14 -14.43
CA THR A 204 -9.51 58.39 -13.79
C THR A 204 -9.33 57.55 -12.53
N THR A 205 -10.40 57.03 -11.96
CA THR A 205 -10.37 56.13 -10.80
C THR A 205 -10.95 54.77 -11.21
N ILE A 206 -10.15 53.72 -11.12
CA ILE A 206 -10.51 52.39 -11.62
C ILE A 206 -10.21 51.35 -10.54
N ALA A 207 -11.25 50.67 -10.06
CA ALA A 207 -11.14 49.55 -9.14
C ALA A 207 -10.87 48.24 -9.89
N VAL A 208 -9.99 47.40 -9.33
CA VAL A 208 -9.74 46.03 -9.79
C VAL A 208 -9.89 45.06 -8.63
N THR A 209 -10.53 43.93 -8.89
CA THR A 209 -10.75 42.88 -7.88
C THR A 209 -9.66 41.80 -8.01
N HIS A 210 -8.95 41.53 -6.92
CA HIS A 210 -7.93 40.48 -6.81
C HIS A 210 -8.39 39.27 -5.97
N SER A 211 -9.43 39.39 -5.14
CA SER A 211 -9.98 38.27 -4.36
C SER A 211 -8.97 37.51 -3.48
N LEU A 212 -7.94 38.21 -2.98
CA LEU A 212 -6.90 37.59 -2.12
C LEU A 212 -7.32 37.48 -0.66
N GLY A 213 -8.38 38.18 -0.24
CA GLY A 213 -8.86 38.15 1.14
C GLY A 213 -7.95 38.87 2.13
N THR A 214 -7.07 39.76 1.66
CA THR A 214 -6.20 40.61 2.48
C THR A 214 -6.00 41.99 1.83
N GLN A 215 -5.80 43.03 2.66
CA GLN A 215 -5.38 44.37 2.22
C GLN A 215 -3.85 44.52 2.23
N ASP A 216 -3.13 43.60 2.87
CA ASP A 216 -1.67 43.58 2.92
C ASP A 216 -1.13 43.03 1.59
N VAL A 217 -1.20 43.86 0.55
CA VAL A 217 -0.87 43.48 -0.83
C VAL A 217 0.28 44.29 -1.40
N GLN A 218 1.01 43.69 -2.33
CA GLN A 218 1.97 44.38 -3.19
C GLN A 218 1.38 44.59 -4.58
N VAL A 219 1.43 45.81 -5.07
CA VAL A 219 0.84 46.20 -6.35
C VAL A 219 1.92 46.63 -7.33
N SER A 220 1.87 46.10 -8.55
CA SER A 220 2.72 46.49 -9.67
C SER A 220 1.86 46.85 -10.87
N LEU A 221 2.17 47.96 -11.54
CA LEU A 221 1.56 48.35 -12.79
C LEU A 221 2.62 48.46 -13.88
N ARG A 222 2.28 47.99 -15.08
CA ARG A 222 3.12 48.10 -16.27
C ARG A 222 2.33 48.60 -17.45
N ASP A 223 2.98 49.36 -18.32
CA ASP A 223 2.47 49.67 -19.64
C ASP A 223 2.27 48.37 -20.43
N ALA A 224 1.07 48.19 -20.99
CA ALA A 224 0.70 46.94 -21.64
C ALA A 224 1.48 46.71 -22.94
N SER A 225 1.93 47.77 -23.60
CA SER A 225 2.64 47.72 -24.88
C SER A 225 4.15 47.62 -24.72
N THR A 226 4.72 48.38 -23.78
CA THR A 226 6.17 48.52 -23.62
C THR A 226 6.74 47.73 -22.43
N ASN A 227 5.89 47.20 -21.54
CA ASN A 227 6.28 46.54 -20.28
C ASN A 227 7.02 47.44 -19.28
N ALA A 228 7.08 48.75 -19.56
CA ALA A 228 7.67 49.74 -18.67
C ALA A 228 6.90 49.76 -17.33
N PHE A 229 7.64 49.90 -16.22
CA PHE A 229 7.03 50.07 -14.91
C PHE A 229 6.33 51.42 -14.82
N VAL A 230 5.13 51.43 -14.23
CA VAL A 230 4.30 52.62 -14.09
C VAL A 230 4.02 52.85 -12.61
N LEU A 231 4.29 54.08 -12.14
CA LEU A 231 3.90 54.55 -10.82
C LEU A 231 2.56 55.27 -10.92
N THR A 232 1.63 54.92 -10.04
CA THR A 232 0.29 55.51 -9.93
C THR A 232 -0.13 55.42 -8.47
N ASP A 233 -0.99 56.34 -8.04
CA ASP A 233 -1.59 56.26 -6.73
C ASP A 233 -2.59 55.10 -6.70
N TRP A 234 -2.52 54.30 -5.63
CA TRP A 234 -3.46 53.21 -5.41
C TRP A 234 -3.79 53.09 -3.92
N VAL A 235 -4.97 52.53 -3.65
CA VAL A 235 -5.42 52.21 -2.29
C VAL A 235 -6.07 50.83 -2.32
N ALA A 236 -5.71 49.95 -1.37
CA ALA A 236 -6.46 48.73 -1.09
C ALA A 236 -7.80 49.15 -0.43
N THR A 237 -8.87 49.17 -1.21
CA THR A 237 -10.17 49.68 -0.76
C THR A 237 -10.93 48.68 0.10
N ASP A 238 -10.69 47.39 -0.11
CA ASP A 238 -11.13 46.30 0.73
C ASP A 238 -10.18 45.09 0.58
N VAL A 239 -10.46 43.99 1.28
CA VAL A 239 -9.62 42.78 1.29
C VAL A 239 -9.51 42.06 -0.07
N ASN A 240 -10.31 42.46 -1.06
CA ASN A 240 -10.38 41.84 -2.38
C ASN A 240 -10.21 42.84 -3.52
N THR A 241 -10.03 44.14 -3.24
CA THR A 241 -10.09 45.20 -4.26
C THR A 241 -9.02 46.26 -4.02
N VAL A 242 -8.33 46.63 -5.10
CA VAL A 242 -7.44 47.81 -5.16
C VAL A 242 -8.02 48.82 -6.13
N THR A 243 -7.97 50.10 -5.78
CA THR A 243 -8.40 51.19 -6.66
C THR A 243 -7.21 52.05 -7.07
N PHE A 244 -7.00 52.17 -8.38
CA PHE A 244 -5.97 53.00 -8.99
C PHE A 244 -6.52 54.39 -9.33
N SER A 245 -5.68 55.42 -9.18
CA SER A 245 -6.01 56.81 -9.53
C SER A 245 -4.99 57.38 -10.51
N PHE A 246 -5.50 57.92 -11.62
CA PHE A 246 -4.73 58.49 -12.71
C PHE A 246 -5.05 59.97 -12.89
N ALA A 247 -4.06 60.76 -13.29
CA ALA A 247 -4.27 62.15 -13.67
C ALA A 247 -5.13 62.28 -14.95
N THR A 248 -5.00 61.32 -15.87
CA THR A 248 -5.75 61.24 -17.12
C THR A 248 -6.32 59.83 -17.28
N ALA A 249 -7.56 59.71 -17.73
CA ALA A 249 -8.19 58.40 -17.94
C ALA A 249 -7.36 57.55 -18.90
N PRO A 250 -6.82 56.40 -18.47
CA PRO A 250 -6.02 55.55 -19.34
C PRO A 250 -6.89 54.92 -20.43
N ALA A 251 -6.33 54.84 -21.64
CA ALA A 251 -7.00 54.17 -22.76
C ALA A 251 -7.36 52.72 -22.40
N SER A 252 -8.33 52.16 -23.12
CA SER A 252 -8.81 50.79 -22.86
C SER A 252 -7.65 49.80 -22.88
N GLY A 253 -7.42 49.10 -21.76
CA GLY A 253 -6.34 48.11 -21.63
C GLY A 253 -4.91 48.67 -21.73
N ALA A 254 -4.71 49.97 -21.48
CA ALA A 254 -3.38 50.60 -21.57
C ALA A 254 -2.36 50.01 -20.59
N TYR A 255 -2.80 49.46 -19.46
CA TYR A 255 -1.93 48.93 -18.42
C TYR A 255 -2.24 47.47 -18.06
N ARG A 256 -1.24 46.79 -17.48
CA ARG A 256 -1.37 45.48 -16.83
C ARG A 256 -1.00 45.63 -15.38
N TRP A 257 -1.88 45.16 -14.50
CA TRP A 257 -1.65 45.14 -13.06
C TRP A 257 -1.30 43.73 -12.59
N THR A 258 -0.52 43.66 -11.53
CA THR A 258 -0.25 42.46 -10.75
C THR A 258 -0.39 42.82 -9.28
N ILE A 259 -1.15 42.03 -8.54
CA ILE A 259 -1.34 42.15 -7.10
C ILE A 259 -0.93 40.83 -6.45
N GLU A 260 -0.07 40.91 -5.45
CA GLU A 260 0.44 39.77 -4.67
C GLU A 260 0.04 39.92 -3.21
N GLY A 261 -0.40 38.82 -2.58
CA GLY A 261 -0.87 38.76 -1.19
C GLY A 261 -1.55 37.46 -0.82
#